data_AF-A0A4Q5RU16-F1
#
_entry.id   AF-A0A4Q5RU16-F1
#
_cell.length_a   1.000
_cell.length_b   1.000
_cell.length_c   1.000
_cell.angle_alpha   90.00
_cell.angle_beta   90.00
_cell.angle_gamma   90.00
#
_symmetry.space_group_name_H-M   'P 1'
#
loop_
_entity.id
_entity.type
_entity.pdbx_description
1 polymer ?
#
loop_
_entity_poly.entity_id
_entity_poly.type
_entity_poly.pdbx_seq_one_letter_code
_entity_poly.pdbx_strand_id
1 'polypeptide(L)'
;VLMLDNPSQFPAETAIASMEEPFVKITVHTPTDYIGGILKLCEDKRGVQLRMDYVTDKKVMIQYKLPLNEMVMDFYDRLKSISKGYASFDFGTSFYRCVFHGTG
;
A
#
# COMPACT_ATOMS: atom_id res chain seq x y z
N VAL A 1 -15.15 5.93 -10.55
CA VAL A 1 -14.14 4.95 -10.07
C VAL A 1 -14.79 4.16 -8.94
N LEU A 2 -14.87 2.84 -9.04
CA LEU A 2 -15.44 1.98 -7.99
C LEU A 2 -14.30 1.22 -7.31
N MET A 3 -14.25 1.26 -5.98
CA MET A 3 -13.35 0.44 -5.18
C MET A 3 -14.13 -0.80 -4.73
N LEU A 4 -13.69 -1.99 -5.12
CA LEU A 4 -14.35 -3.24 -4.78
C LEU A 4 -13.52 -4.00 -3.74
N ASP A 5 -14.16 -4.36 -2.63
CA ASP A 5 -13.57 -5.12 -1.52
C ASP A 5 -13.97 -6.61 -1.55
N ASN A 6 -14.95 -7.01 -2.39
CA ASN A 6 -15.49 -8.38 -2.40
C ASN A 6 -15.70 -8.92 -3.83
N PRO A 7 -15.16 -10.12 -4.17
CA PRO A 7 -15.37 -10.76 -5.48
C PRO A 7 -16.85 -11.02 -5.82
N SER A 8 -17.74 -11.14 -4.83
CA SER A 8 -19.19 -11.34 -5.06
C SER A 8 -19.94 -10.09 -5.52
N GLN A 9 -19.30 -8.91 -5.51
CA GLN A 9 -19.87 -7.64 -6.00
C GLN A 9 -19.51 -7.34 -7.45
N PHE A 10 -18.96 -8.31 -8.19
CA PHE A 10 -18.78 -8.21 -9.63
C PHE A 10 -20.13 -7.94 -10.31
N PRO A 11 -20.32 -6.79 -11.00
CA PRO A 11 -21.41 -6.65 -11.95
C PRO A 11 -21.19 -7.66 -13.09
N ALA A 12 -22.27 -8.10 -13.74
CA ALA A 12 -22.23 -9.05 -14.85
C ALA A 12 -21.08 -8.76 -15.84
N GLU A 13 -20.40 -9.82 -16.29
CA GLU A 13 -19.11 -9.87 -17.00
C GLU A 13 -18.99 -8.94 -18.25
N THR A 14 -20.07 -8.31 -18.69
CA THR A 14 -20.14 -7.46 -19.89
C THR A 14 -19.78 -5.99 -19.68
N ALA A 15 -19.51 -5.53 -18.44
CA ALA A 15 -19.24 -4.11 -18.13
C ALA A 15 -17.81 -3.80 -17.63
N ILE A 16 -16.87 -4.75 -17.67
CA ILE A 16 -15.49 -4.55 -17.20
C ILE A 16 -14.62 -4.13 -18.39
N ALA A 17 -14.31 -2.84 -18.50
CA ALA A 17 -13.46 -2.31 -19.56
C ALA A 17 -11.96 -2.54 -19.29
N SER A 18 -11.54 -2.66 -18.03
CA SER A 18 -10.16 -2.90 -17.60
C SER A 18 -10.11 -3.28 -16.12
N MET A 19 -9.29 -4.27 -15.77
CA MET A 19 -8.97 -4.63 -14.38
C MET A 19 -7.67 -3.92 -14.01
N GLU A 20 -7.70 -2.92 -13.10
CA GLU A 20 -6.47 -2.27 -12.65
C GLU A 20 -5.78 -3.08 -11.54
N GLU A 21 -4.48 -2.84 -11.38
CA GLU A 21 -3.62 -3.49 -10.39
C GLU A 21 -4.22 -3.35 -8.96
N PRO A 22 -4.23 -4.43 -8.15
CA PRO A 22 -4.67 -4.31 -6.76
C PRO A 22 -3.70 -3.46 -5.96
N PHE A 23 -4.24 -2.65 -5.05
CA PHE A 23 -3.45 -1.87 -4.11
C PHE A 23 -3.65 -2.40 -2.70
N VAL A 24 -2.57 -2.44 -1.94
CA VAL A 24 -2.58 -2.84 -0.53
C VAL A 24 -2.27 -1.66 0.35
N LYS A 25 -3.02 -1.52 1.44
CA LYS A 25 -2.67 -0.60 2.52
C LYS A 25 -1.67 -1.28 3.43
N ILE A 26 -0.57 -0.59 3.71
CA ILE A 26 0.47 -1.03 4.63
C ILE A 26 0.57 -0.07 5.81
N THR A 27 0.86 -0.60 6.99
CA THR A 27 1.21 0.19 8.17
C THR A 27 2.59 -0.22 8.66
N VAL A 28 3.48 0.75 8.79
CA VAL A 28 4.86 0.54 9.24
C VAL A 28 5.06 1.27 10.55
N HIS A 29 5.55 0.58 11.58
CA HIS A 29 6.03 1.20 12.80
C HIS A 29 7.55 1.10 12.83
N THR A 30 8.22 2.22 13.01
CA THR A 30 9.69 2.27 13.01
C THR A 30 10.19 3.38 13.95
N PRO A 31 11.45 3.30 14.42
CA PRO A 31 12.10 4.45 15.02
C PRO A 31 12.20 5.65 14.06
N THR A 32 12.14 6.87 14.59
CA THR A 32 12.20 8.11 13.80
C THR A 32 13.47 8.24 12.97
N ASP A 33 14.58 7.64 13.42
CA ASP A 33 15.87 7.63 12.72
C ASP A 33 15.81 6.96 11.33
N TYR A 34 14.88 6.03 11.12
CA TYR A 34 14.78 5.25 9.87
C TYR A 34 13.67 5.74 8.93
N ILE A 35 12.94 6.79 9.31
CA ILE A 35 11.74 7.24 8.59
C ILE A 35 12.05 7.59 7.12
N GLY A 36 13.13 8.36 6.87
CA GLY A 36 13.45 8.86 5.54
C GLY A 36 13.75 7.74 4.54
N GLY A 37 14.41 6.67 4.99
CA GLY A 37 14.67 5.50 4.13
C GLY A 37 13.40 4.76 3.76
N ILE A 38 12.44 4.64 4.70
CA ILE A 38 11.17 3.96 4.47
C ILE A 38 10.26 4.78 3.55
N LEU A 39 10.19 6.10 3.74
CA LEU A 39 9.44 7.00 2.85
C LEU A 39 9.94 6.88 1.41
N LYS A 40 11.27 6.95 1.22
CA LYS A 40 11.89 6.79 -0.10
C LYS A 40 11.60 5.43 -0.73
N LEU A 41 11.69 4.35 0.05
CA LEU A 41 11.34 3.01 -0.44
C LEU A 41 9.88 2.93 -0.91
N CYS A 42 8.96 3.56 -0.20
CA CYS A 42 7.56 3.57 -0.58
C CYS A 42 7.31 4.44 -1.82
N GLU A 43 7.97 5.61 -1.94
CA GLU A 43 7.89 6.47 -3.13
C GLU A 43 8.44 5.78 -4.39
N ASP A 44 9.60 5.12 -4.29
CA ASP A 44 10.21 4.35 -5.39
C ASP A 44 9.26 3.27 -5.93
N LYS A 45 8.39 2.73 -5.07
CA LYS A 45 7.41 1.68 -5.35
C LYS A 45 6.03 2.21 -5.73
N ARG A 46 5.95 3.46 -6.21
CA ARG A 46 4.69 4.15 -6.59
C ARG A 46 3.68 4.22 -5.42
N GLY A 47 4.20 4.26 -4.20
CA GLY A 47 3.41 4.32 -2.98
C GLY A 47 2.82 5.70 -2.74
N VAL A 48 1.58 5.72 -2.26
CA VAL A 48 0.90 6.95 -1.86
C VAL A 48 0.82 6.99 -0.34
N GLN A 49 1.41 8.03 0.26
CA GLN A 49 1.31 8.24 1.70
C GLN A 49 -0.14 8.52 2.08
N LEU A 50 -0.68 7.76 3.02
CA LEU A 50 -2.03 7.97 3.55
C LEU A 50 -2.00 8.73 4.87
N ARG A 51 -1.08 8.35 5.77
CA ARG A 51 -1.03 8.89 7.13
C ARG A 51 0.35 8.74 7.73
N MET A 52 0.72 9.63 8.64
CA MET A 52 1.94 9.53 9.44
C MET A 52 1.67 10.13 10.81
N ASP A 53 1.91 9.34 11.87
CA ASP A 53 1.71 9.77 13.26
C ASP A 53 2.97 9.49 14.07
N TYR A 54 3.42 10.47 14.84
CA TYR A 54 4.46 10.27 15.84
C TYR A 54 3.82 9.70 17.10
N VAL A 55 4.03 8.41 17.35
CA VAL A 55 3.51 7.71 18.53
C VAL A 55 4.27 8.17 19.78
N THR A 56 5.58 8.40 19.63
CA THR A 56 6.45 9.05 20.62
C THR A 56 7.56 9.80 19.89
N ASP A 57 8.40 10.57 20.60
CA ASP A 57 9.56 11.26 20.01
C ASP A 57 10.53 10.32 19.27
N LYS A 58 10.51 9.03 19.62
CA LYS A 58 11.39 8.00 19.06
C LYS A 58 10.66 6.99 18.18
N LYS A 59 9.34 7.05 18.04
CA LYS A 59 8.55 6.08 17.28
C LYS A 59 7.55 6.76 16.37
N VAL A 60 7.54 6.36 15.12
CA VAL A 60 6.59 6.83 14.11
C VAL A 60 5.81 5.65 13.55
N MET A 61 4.53 5.89 13.30
CA MET A 61 3.66 5.04 12.50
C MET A 61 3.44 5.72 11.15
N ILE A 62 3.59 4.96 10.06
CA ILE A 62 3.40 5.45 8.70
C ILE A 62 2.44 4.51 7.99
N GLN A 63 1.46 5.07 7.28
CA GLN A 63 0.52 4.31 6.46
C GLN A 63 0.71 4.70 5.00
N TYR A 64 0.86 3.69 4.14
CA TYR A 64 1.02 3.85 2.70
C TYR A 64 0.06 2.95 1.95
N LYS A 65 -0.28 3.35 0.72
CA LYS A 65 -0.98 2.52 -0.25
C LYS A 65 -0.01 2.19 -1.38
N LEU A 66 0.27 0.90 -1.59
CA LEU A 66 1.22 0.42 -2.60
C LEU A 66 0.53 -0.51 -3.59
N PRO A 67 0.90 -0.48 -4.88
CA PRO A 67 0.52 -1.53 -5.82
C PRO A 67 1.03 -2.90 -5.33
N LEU A 68 0.21 -3.94 -5.44
CA LEU A 68 0.59 -5.28 -4.96
C LEU A 68 1.78 -5.85 -5.72
N ASN A 69 1.88 -5.59 -7.04
CA ASN A 69 2.99 -6.06 -7.87
C ASN A 69 4.37 -5.56 -7.38
N GLU A 70 4.42 -4.35 -6.83
CA GLU A 70 5.63 -3.73 -6.28
C GLU A 70 6.05 -4.33 -4.92
N MET A 71 5.08 -4.89 -4.18
CA MET A 71 5.29 -5.49 -2.85
C MET A 71 5.84 -6.92 -2.91
N VAL A 72 5.52 -7.66 -3.98
CA VAL A 72 5.86 -9.09 -4.13
C VAL A 72 7.37 -9.29 -4.29
N MET A 73 8.09 -8.29 -4.79
CA MET A 73 9.53 -8.35 -5.01
C MET A 73 10.27 -7.39 -4.07
N ASP A 74 11.21 -7.92 -3.29
CA ASP A 74 12.23 -7.21 -2.49
C ASP A 74 11.78 -6.22 -1.40
N PHE A 75 10.51 -5.82 -1.34
CA PHE A 75 10.05 -4.76 -0.43
C PHE A 75 10.34 -5.11 1.03
N TYR A 76 10.02 -6.33 1.44
CA TYR A 76 10.20 -6.77 2.83
C TYR A 76 11.69 -6.84 3.23
N ASP A 77 12.55 -7.32 2.33
CA ASP A 77 13.98 -7.41 2.58
C ASP A 77 14.62 -6.03 2.65
N ARG A 78 14.23 -5.12 1.76
CA ARG A 78 14.69 -3.72 1.78
C ARG A 78 14.18 -3.00 3.02
N LEU A 79 12.93 -3.20 3.42
CA LEU A 79 12.36 -2.63 4.64
C LEU A 79 13.13 -3.09 5.89
N LYS A 80 13.42 -4.39 6.00
CA LYS A 80 14.25 -4.93 7.08
C LYS A 80 15.67 -4.40 7.06
N SER A 81 16.28 -4.30 5.89
CA SER A 81 17.64 -3.77 5.73
C SER A 81 17.73 -2.31 6.18
N ILE A 82 16.82 -1.45 5.73
CA ILE A 82 16.76 -0.02 6.08
C ILE A 82 16.53 0.18 7.57
N SER A 83 15.60 -0.59 8.15
CA SER A 83 15.25 -0.49 9.56
C SER A 83 16.18 -1.28 10.49
N LYS A 84 17.20 -1.96 9.97
CA LYS A 84 18.04 -2.92 10.71
C LYS A 84 17.22 -3.96 11.50
N GLY A 85 16.03 -4.30 11.01
CA GLY A 85 15.08 -5.21 11.65
C GLY A 85 14.22 -4.60 12.76
N TYR A 86 14.30 -3.29 13.01
CA TYR A 86 13.49 -2.61 14.04
C TYR A 86 12.10 -2.18 13.56
N ALA A 87 11.82 -2.24 12.25
CA ALA A 87 10.49 -1.91 11.75
C ALA A 87 9.55 -3.12 11.85
N SER A 88 8.35 -2.89 12.38
CA SER A 88 7.22 -3.81 12.22
C SER A 88 6.31 -3.34 11.10
N PHE A 89 5.68 -4.31 10.45
CA PHE A 89 4.89 -4.11 9.24
C PHE A 89 3.58 -4.88 9.38
N ASP A 90 2.47 -4.23 9.05
CA ASP A 90 1.12 -4.81 9.06
C ASP A 90 0.44 -4.62 7.69
N PHE A 91 -0.17 -5.71 7.18
CA PHE A 91 -0.95 -5.70 5.94
C PHE A 91 -2.42 -5.40 6.28
N GLY A 92 -2.93 -4.28 5.78
CA GLY A 92 -4.36 -3.97 5.82
C GLY A 92 -5.11 -4.55 4.61
N THR A 93 -6.40 -4.20 4.52
CA THR A 93 -7.29 -4.60 3.41
C THR A 93 -6.70 -4.22 2.04
N SER A 94 -6.73 -5.17 1.11
CA SER A 94 -6.38 -4.98 -0.29
C SER A 94 -7.59 -4.50 -1.07
N PHE A 95 -7.46 -3.39 -1.79
CA PHE A 95 -8.51 -2.78 -2.59
C PHE A 95 -8.23 -3.04 -4.08
N TYR A 96 -9.22 -3.57 -4.80
CA TYR A 96 -9.18 -3.61 -6.26
C TYR A 96 -9.77 -2.32 -6.82
N ARG A 97 -9.09 -1.71 -7.80
CA ARG A 97 -9.61 -0.56 -8.54
C ARG A 97 -10.22 -1.08 -9.84
N CYS A 98 -11.55 -0.94 -9.98
CA CYS A 98 -12.24 -1.24 -11.22
C CYS A 98 -12.67 0.08 -11.89
N VAL A 99 -12.28 0.25 -13.15
CA VAL A 99 -12.72 1.37 -13.98
C VAL A 99 -13.84 0.88 -14.88
N PHE A 100 -15.02 1.44 -14.67
CA PHE A 100 -16.17 1.28 -15.55
C PHE A 100 -16.11 2.38 -16.61
N HIS A 101 -16.12 2.01 -17.90
CA HIS A 101 -16.53 2.96 -18.93
C HIS A 101 -18.04 3.03 -18.85
N GLY A 102 -18.57 4.18 -18.44
CA GLY A 102 -20.00 4.45 -18.63
C GLY A 102 -20.26 4.47 -20.13
N THR A 103 -20.96 3.47 -20.65
CA THR A 103 -21.71 3.64 -21.90
C THR A 103 -22.75 4.72 -21.61
N GLY A 104 -22.48 5.91 -22.12
CA GLY A 104 -23.49 6.96 -22.25
C GLY A 104 -24.59 6.55 -23.21
#